data_AF-A0A316LQZ6-F1
#
_entry.id   AF-A0A316LQZ6-F1
#
_cell.length_a   1.000
_cell.length_b   1.000
_cell.length_c   1.000
_cell.angle_alpha   90.00
_cell.angle_beta   90.00
_cell.angle_gamma   90.00
#
_symmetry.space_group_name_H-M   'P 1'
#
loop_
_entity.id
_entity.type
_entity.pdbx_description
1 polymer ?
#
loop_
_entity_poly.entity_id
_entity_poly.type
_entity_poly.pdbx_seq_one_letter_code
_entity_poly.pdbx_strand_id
1 'polypeptide(L)'
;MMELTNALYKYTEQPFDIAFAKECVRTLVLLMAPFAPHFTEELWERMGGDYSIFNQPFPTYEEKLLVKAETVYPLQINGKVKERFSVPSDYTKEQVEQYVRETYASYFQDMEIVKLIVVPGRIVNAVLKPAK
;
A
#
# COMPACT_ATOMS: atom_id res chain seq x y z
N MET A 1 4.63 6.66 -11.06
CA MET A 1 3.81 7.60 -11.86
C MET A 1 2.49 6.97 -12.27
N MET A 2 2.47 5.88 -13.06
CA MET A 2 1.22 5.21 -13.46
C MET A 2 0.37 4.73 -12.27
N GLU A 3 0.98 4.22 -11.20
CA GLU A 3 0.25 3.84 -9.98
C GLU A 3 -0.45 5.03 -9.31
N LEU A 4 0.22 6.18 -9.23
CA LEU A 4 -0.38 7.42 -8.69
C LEU A 4 -1.54 7.89 -9.57
N THR A 5 -1.38 7.86 -10.90
CA THR A 5 -2.46 8.18 -11.84
C THR A 5 -3.66 7.26 -11.64
N ASN A 6 -3.44 5.95 -11.54
CA ASN A 6 -4.51 4.97 -11.30
C ASN A 6 -5.19 5.17 -9.94
N ALA A 7 -4.42 5.51 -8.90
CA ALA A 7 -4.96 5.81 -7.58
C ALA A 7 -5.82 7.10 -7.61
N LEU A 8 -5.39 8.13 -8.34
CA LEU A 8 -6.17 9.35 -8.52
C LEU A 8 -7.48 9.10 -9.28
N TYR A 9 -7.46 8.29 -10.34
CA TYR A 9 -8.70 7.90 -11.02
C TYR A 9 -9.71 7.28 -10.05
N LYS A 10 -9.28 6.28 -9.25
CA LYS A 10 -10.12 5.65 -8.23
C LYS A 10 -10.60 6.64 -7.17
N TYR A 11 -9.74 7.58 -6.74
CA TYR A 11 -10.10 8.59 -5.74
C TYR A 11 -11.20 9.51 -6.26
N THR A 12 -11.17 9.86 -7.55
CA THR A 12 -12.19 10.71 -8.18
C THR A 12 -13.52 10.02 -8.47
N GLU A 13 -13.61 8.70 -8.32
CA GLU A 13 -14.87 7.95 -8.51
C GLU A 13 -15.86 8.12 -7.33
N GLN A 14 -15.38 8.63 -6.19
CA GLN A 14 -16.16 8.87 -4.97
C GLN A 14 -16.16 10.37 -4.65
N PRO A 15 -17.02 10.88 -3.75
CA PRO A 15 -16.91 12.24 -3.26
C PRO A 15 -15.49 12.52 -2.75
N PHE A 16 -14.82 13.51 -3.34
CA PHE A 16 -13.40 13.77 -3.12
C PHE A 16 -13.13 15.26 -2.87
N ASP A 17 -11.99 15.54 -2.23
CA ASP A 17 -11.52 16.91 -2.02
C ASP A 17 -10.80 17.41 -3.27
N ILE A 18 -11.36 18.46 -3.89
CA ILE A 18 -10.82 19.06 -5.13
C ILE A 18 -9.45 19.70 -4.89
N ALA A 19 -9.25 20.35 -3.74
CA ALA A 19 -7.98 21.00 -3.43
C ALA A 19 -6.86 19.95 -3.28
N PHE A 20 -7.16 18.87 -2.56
CA PHE A 20 -6.23 17.75 -2.40
C PHE A 20 -5.93 17.05 -3.74
N ALA A 21 -6.95 16.80 -4.56
CA ALA A 21 -6.76 16.22 -5.89
C ALA A 21 -5.87 17.10 -6.78
N LYS A 22 -6.07 18.43 -6.76
CA LYS A 22 -5.21 19.38 -7.49
C LYS A 22 -3.76 19.32 -7.01
N GLU A 23 -3.52 19.25 -5.70
CA GLU A 23 -2.17 19.12 -5.15
C GLU A 23 -1.48 17.83 -5.62
N CYS A 24 -2.21 16.71 -5.62
CA CYS A 24 -1.72 15.43 -6.12
C CYS A 24 -1.37 15.49 -7.61
N VAL A 25 -2.22 16.13 -8.43
CA VAL A 25 -1.96 16.32 -9.87
C VAL A 25 -0.75 17.23 -10.10
N ARG A 26 -0.60 18.32 -9.36
CA ARG A 26 0.60 19.19 -9.44
C ARG A 26 1.87 18.41 -9.11
N THR A 27 1.83 17.60 -8.06
CA THR A 27 2.95 16.72 -7.68
C THR A 27 3.27 15.71 -8.78
N LEU A 28 2.25 15.07 -9.37
CA LEU A 28 2.45 14.15 -10.50
C LEU A 28 3.11 14.84 -11.70
N VAL A 29 2.69 16.07 -12.03
CA VAL A 29 3.25 16.86 -13.13
C VAL A 29 4.71 17.23 -12.87
N LEU A 30 5.08 17.61 -11.65
CA LEU A 30 6.49 17.84 -11.25
C LEU A 30 7.34 16.57 -11.39
N LEU A 31 6.82 15.42 -10.93
CA LEU A 31 7.51 14.13 -11.06
C LEU A 31 7.71 13.70 -12.52
N MET A 32 6.80 14.08 -13.41
CA MET A 32 6.85 13.78 -14.84
C MET A 32 7.79 14.70 -15.62
N ALA A 33 8.14 15.87 -15.09
CA ALA A 33 8.87 16.91 -15.81
C ALA A 33 10.19 16.45 -16.44
N PRO A 34 11.03 15.63 -15.76
CA PRO A 34 12.26 15.12 -16.36
C PRO A 34 12.04 14.18 -17.56
N PHE A 35 10.85 13.60 -17.70
CA PHE A 35 10.53 12.60 -18.73
C PHE A 35 9.75 13.19 -19.91
N ALA A 36 8.86 14.15 -19.65
CA ALA A 36 7.97 14.73 -20.65
C ALA A 36 7.95 16.28 -20.56
N PRO A 37 9.11 16.94 -20.73
CA PRO A 37 9.34 18.34 -20.36
C PRO A 37 8.33 19.31 -20.97
N HIS A 38 8.12 19.21 -22.29
CA HIS A 38 7.21 20.08 -23.02
C HIS A 38 5.74 19.87 -22.59
N PHE A 39 5.36 18.62 -22.33
CA PHE A 39 4.00 18.28 -21.91
C PHE A 39 3.72 18.82 -20.51
N THR A 40 4.68 18.66 -19.60
CA THR A 40 4.53 19.13 -18.22
C THR A 40 4.62 20.64 -18.10
N GLU A 41 5.37 21.33 -18.96
CA GLU A 41 5.41 22.80 -19.01
C GLU A 41 4.02 23.36 -19.36
N GLU A 42 3.43 22.86 -20.45
CA GLU A 42 2.07 23.26 -20.89
C GLU A 42 1.03 22.96 -19.80
N LEU A 43 1.10 21.79 -19.15
CA LEU A 43 0.19 21.45 -18.06
C LEU A 43 0.38 22.36 -16.85
N TRP A 44 1.63 22.70 -16.51
CA TRP A 44 1.95 23.58 -15.40
C TRP A 44 1.38 24.98 -15.59
N GLU A 45 1.55 25.55 -16.78
CA GLU A 45 0.96 26.84 -17.16
C GLU A 45 -0.57 26.79 -17.08
N ARG A 46 -1.21 25.74 -17.64
CA ARG A 46 -2.68 25.55 -17.57
C ARG A 46 -3.21 25.44 -16.15
N MET A 47 -2.39 24.94 -15.22
CA MET A 47 -2.72 24.88 -13.79
C MET A 47 -2.45 26.20 -13.04
N GLY A 48 -2.06 27.27 -13.75
CA GLY A 48 -1.72 28.58 -13.19
C GLY A 48 -0.38 28.59 -12.44
N GLY A 49 0.56 27.73 -12.82
CA GLY A 49 1.91 27.73 -12.29
C GLY A 49 2.79 28.80 -12.93
N ASP A 50 3.73 29.36 -12.16
CA ASP A 50 4.68 30.34 -12.67
C ASP A 50 5.73 29.69 -13.58
N TYR A 51 6.18 30.44 -14.59
CA TYR A 51 7.24 29.99 -15.48
C TYR A 51 8.58 29.81 -14.73
N SER A 52 9.29 28.68 -14.86
CA SER A 52 8.95 27.41 -15.52
C SER A 52 8.77 26.33 -14.47
N ILE A 53 8.12 25.22 -14.83
CA ILE A 53 8.07 24.01 -13.99
C ILE A 53 9.48 23.55 -13.57
N PHE A 54 10.50 23.78 -14.41
CA PHE A 54 11.89 23.43 -14.13
C PHE A 54 12.56 24.33 -13.08
N ASN A 55 11.95 25.47 -12.75
CA ASN A 55 12.41 26.34 -11.65
C ASN A 55 11.81 25.92 -10.29
N GLN A 56 10.88 24.97 -10.30
CA GLN A 56 10.20 24.53 -9.08
C GLN A 56 11.05 23.50 -8.34
N PRO A 57 10.98 23.47 -6.99
CA PRO A 57 11.65 22.44 -6.23
C PRO A 57 11.05 21.07 -6.57
N PHE A 58 11.92 20.04 -6.56
CA PHE A 58 11.45 18.67 -6.70
C PHE A 58 10.58 18.31 -5.48
N PRO A 59 9.47 17.55 -5.67
CA PRO A 59 8.59 17.19 -4.56
C PRO A 59 9.33 16.45 -3.44
N THR A 60 9.02 16.82 -2.20
CA THR A 60 9.48 16.13 -0.99
C THR A 60 8.35 15.31 -0.38
N TYR A 61 8.66 14.46 0.60
CA TYR A 61 7.68 13.64 1.30
C TYR A 61 7.60 13.99 2.79
N GLU A 62 6.46 13.72 3.40
CA GLU A 62 6.27 13.82 4.84
C GLU A 62 6.30 12.43 5.47
N GLU A 63 7.24 12.16 6.38
CA GLU A 63 7.43 10.83 7.00
C GLU A 63 6.16 10.30 7.67
N LYS A 64 5.37 11.18 8.31
CA LYS A 64 4.12 10.80 8.96
C LYS A 64 3.07 10.21 8.00
N LEU A 65 3.13 10.56 6.71
CA LEU A 65 2.20 10.06 5.69
C LEU A 65 2.69 8.74 5.06
N LEU A 66 3.93 8.32 5.34
CA LEU A 66 4.46 7.04 4.87
C LEU A 66 4.03 5.86 5.75
N VAL A 67 3.40 6.14 6.89
CA VAL A 67 2.85 5.11 7.77
C VAL A 67 1.69 4.42 7.06
N LYS A 68 1.93 3.21 6.58
CA LYS A 68 0.88 2.40 5.96
C LYS A 68 -0.16 2.07 7.03
N ALA A 69 -1.43 2.31 6.74
CA ALA A 69 -2.52 1.88 7.61
C ALA A 69 -2.58 0.35 7.74
N GLU A 70 -2.15 -0.37 6.71
CA GLU A 70 -2.18 -1.83 6.66
C GLU A 70 -0.81 -2.44 6.34
N THR A 71 -0.54 -3.57 6.98
CA THR A 71 0.60 -4.44 6.71
C THR A 71 0.11 -5.71 6.00
N VAL A 72 0.67 -5.96 4.81
CA VAL A 72 0.35 -7.16 4.01
C VAL A 72 1.26 -8.30 4.43
N TYR A 73 0.67 -9.42 4.85
CA TYR A 73 1.37 -10.65 5.19
C TYR A 73 1.06 -11.76 4.18
N PRO A 74 2.06 -12.45 3.63
CA PRO A 74 1.85 -13.75 3.01
C PRO A 74 1.60 -14.80 4.10
N LEU A 75 0.48 -15.51 4.00
CA LEU A 75 0.18 -16.69 4.80
C LEU A 75 0.86 -17.91 4.17
N GLN A 76 1.72 -18.57 4.93
CA GLN A 76 2.36 -19.82 4.60
C GLN A 76 1.79 -20.96 5.43
N ILE A 77 1.62 -22.12 4.80
CA ILE A 77 1.29 -23.37 5.48
C ILE A 77 2.41 -24.36 5.17
N ASN A 78 3.10 -24.84 6.21
CA ASN A 78 4.26 -25.71 6.07
C ASN A 78 5.28 -25.18 5.05
N GLY A 79 5.53 -23.86 5.09
CA GLY A 79 6.50 -23.18 4.22
C GLY A 79 6.03 -22.87 2.79
N LYS A 80 4.80 -23.24 2.40
CA LYS A 80 4.22 -22.90 1.09
C LYS A 80 3.24 -21.73 1.22
N VAL A 81 3.44 -20.67 0.43
CA VAL A 81 2.52 -19.52 0.38
C VAL A 81 1.17 -19.99 -0.15
N LYS A 82 0.10 -19.69 0.59
CA LYS A 82 -1.28 -19.99 0.21
C LYS A 82 -2.02 -18.75 -0.24
N GLU A 83 -1.86 -17.66 0.51
CA GLU A 83 -2.61 -16.43 0.30
C GLU A 83 -1.84 -15.23 0.84
N ARG A 84 -2.29 -14.02 0.52
CA ARG A 84 -1.82 -12.77 1.12
C ARG A 84 -3.00 -12.08 1.76
N PHE A 85 -2.81 -11.52 2.95
CA PHE A 85 -3.83 -10.82 3.69
C PHE A 85 -3.29 -9.52 4.26
N SER A 86 -4.17 -8.53 4.40
CA SER A 86 -3.85 -7.24 5.03
C SER A 86 -4.43 -7.22 6.43
N VAL A 87 -3.67 -6.68 7.38
CA VAL A 87 -4.13 -6.33 8.73
C VAL A 87 -3.67 -4.92 9.07
N PRO A 88 -4.34 -4.21 9.99
CA PRO A 88 -3.87 -2.92 10.48
C PRO A 88 -2.41 -3.00 10.96
N SER A 89 -1.61 -2.00 10.61
CA SER A 89 -0.17 -2.00 10.88
C SER A 89 0.21 -1.91 12.36
N ASP A 90 -0.74 -1.52 13.21
CA ASP A 90 -0.60 -1.45 14.66
C ASP A 90 -0.88 -2.79 15.37
N TYR A 91 -1.26 -3.85 14.62
CA TYR A 91 -1.51 -5.16 15.22
C TYR A 91 -0.25 -5.74 15.85
N THR A 92 -0.36 -6.16 17.12
CA THR A 92 0.68 -6.95 17.78
C THR A 92 0.77 -8.34 17.17
N LYS A 93 1.88 -9.03 17.46
CA LYS A 93 2.09 -10.41 17.03
C LYS A 93 0.91 -11.30 17.39
N GLU A 94 0.38 -11.16 18.60
CA GLU A 94 -0.73 -11.93 19.16
C GLU A 94 -2.04 -11.62 18.43
N GLN A 95 -2.29 -10.35 18.07
CA GLN A 95 -3.47 -9.96 17.30
C GLN A 95 -3.42 -10.53 15.88
N VAL A 96 -2.25 -10.53 15.24
CA VAL A 96 -2.05 -11.19 13.93
C VAL A 96 -2.27 -12.69 14.04
N GLU A 97 -1.77 -13.34 15.10
CA GLU A 97 -1.97 -14.77 15.33
C GLU A 97 -3.46 -15.12 15.51
N GLN A 98 -4.18 -14.34 16.31
CA GLN A 98 -5.62 -14.53 16.53
C GLN A 98 -6.41 -14.33 15.24
N TYR A 99 -6.14 -13.25 14.51
CA TYR A 99 -6.77 -12.97 13.21
C TYR A 99 -6.59 -14.14 12.25
N VAL A 100 -5.38 -14.71 12.19
CA VAL A 100 -5.11 -15.84 11.31
C VAL A 100 -5.86 -17.09 11.76
N ARG A 101 -5.92 -17.38 13.06
CA ARG A 101 -6.67 -18.55 13.58
C ARG A 101 -8.16 -18.48 13.28
N GLU A 102 -8.76 -17.30 13.39
CA GLU A 102 -10.19 -17.09 13.17
C GLU A 102 -10.54 -17.07 11.68
N THR A 103 -9.82 -16.25 10.89
CA THR A 103 -10.13 -16.04 9.47
C THR A 103 -9.78 -17.25 8.62
N TYR A 104 -8.72 -17.96 8.97
CA TYR A 104 -8.18 -19.08 8.19
C TYR A 104 -8.45 -20.45 8.85
N ALA A 105 -9.44 -20.53 9.72
CA ALA A 105 -9.86 -21.77 10.40
C ALA A 105 -10.10 -22.94 9.43
N SER A 106 -10.62 -22.66 8.23
CA SER A 106 -10.83 -23.65 7.17
C SER A 106 -9.55 -24.35 6.72
N TYR A 107 -8.41 -23.65 6.71
CA TYR A 107 -7.11 -24.24 6.38
C TYR A 107 -6.54 -25.11 7.49
N PHE A 108 -7.12 -25.07 8.69
CA PHE A 108 -6.69 -25.82 9.86
C PHE A 108 -7.65 -26.98 10.21
N GLN A 109 -8.69 -27.22 9.41
CA GLN A 109 -9.59 -28.35 9.62
C GLN A 109 -8.79 -29.67 9.57
N ASP A 110 -9.05 -30.54 10.56
CA ASP A 110 -8.38 -31.84 10.74
C ASP A 110 -6.85 -31.79 10.91
N MET A 111 -6.30 -30.59 11.16
CA MET A 111 -4.86 -30.39 11.38
C MET A 111 -4.59 -29.65 12.69
N GLU A 112 -3.58 -30.10 13.42
CA GLU A 112 -3.11 -29.43 14.63
C GLU A 112 -2.05 -28.36 14.29
N ILE A 113 -2.26 -27.14 14.80
CA ILE A 113 -1.28 -26.05 14.68
C ILE A 113 -0.15 -26.29 15.69
N VAL A 114 0.97 -26.82 15.22
CA VAL A 114 2.18 -27.06 16.04
C VAL A 114 2.85 -25.75 16.41
N LYS A 115 2.91 -24.81 15.46
CA LYS A 115 3.54 -23.52 15.66
C LYS A 115 2.99 -22.51 14.68
N LEU A 116 2.65 -21.32 15.19
CA LEU A 116 2.35 -20.16 14.37
C LEU A 116 3.52 -19.18 14.50
N ILE A 117 4.17 -18.88 13.38
CA ILE A 117 5.36 -18.04 13.33
C ILE A 117 4.98 -16.75 12.60
N VAL A 118 4.79 -15.68 13.37
CA VAL A 118 4.61 -14.34 12.82
C VAL A 118 5.94 -13.60 12.85
N VAL A 119 6.41 -13.19 11.67
CA VAL A 119 7.54 -12.28 11.51
C VAL A 119 6.97 -10.93 11.06
N PRO A 120 6.92 -9.92 11.96
CA PRO A 120 6.28 -8.64 11.69
C PRO A 120 6.75 -8.01 10.38
N GLY A 121 5.80 -7.52 9.57
CA GLY A 121 6.06 -6.91 8.26
C GLY A 121 6.62 -7.83 7.18
N ARG A 122 6.76 -9.15 7.44
CA ARG A 122 7.35 -10.09 6.48
C ARG A 122 6.45 -11.25 6.12
N ILE A 123 6.15 -12.15 7.06
CA ILE A 123 5.47 -13.42 6.79
C ILE A 123 4.69 -13.91 8.02
N VAL A 124 3.64 -14.70 7.78
CA VAL A 124 3.03 -15.56 8.79
C VAL A 124 3.08 -17.01 8.31
N ASN A 125 3.69 -17.90 9.08
CA ASN A 125 3.80 -19.32 8.74
C ASN A 125 3.12 -20.19 9.80
N ALA A 126 2.10 -20.92 9.38
CA ALA A 126 1.43 -21.95 10.16
C ALA A 126 2.08 -23.31 9.88
N VAL A 127 2.67 -23.90 10.91
CA VAL A 127 3.20 -25.26 10.86
C VAL A 127 2.11 -26.21 11.34
N LEU A 128 1.60 -27.03 10.42
CA LEU A 128 0.47 -27.94 10.64
C LEU A 128 0.94 -29.40 10.63
N LYS A 129 0.37 -30.22 11.52
CA LYS A 129 0.47 -31.68 11.47
C LYS A 129 -0.93 -32.30 11.40
N PRO A 130 -1.09 -33.51 10.83
CA PRO A 130 -2.36 -34.22 10.87
C PRO A 130 -2.81 -34.39 12.32
N ALA A 131 -4.07 -34.07 12.63
CA ALA A 131 -4.67 -34.45 13.90
C ALA A 131 -4.70 -35.99 13.96
N LYS A 132 -4.21 -36.54 15.07
CA LYS A 132 -4.08 -37.99 15.26
C LYS A 132 -5.43 -38.69 15.33
#